data_AF-A0A1F3IPD9-F1
#
_entry.id   AF-A0A1F3IPD9-F1
#
_cell.length_a   1.000
_cell.length_b   1.000
_cell.length_c   1.000
_cell.angle_alpha   90.00
_cell.angle_beta   90.00
_cell.angle_gamma   90.00
#
_symmetry.space_group_name_H-M   'P 1'
#
loop_
_entity.id
_entity.type
_entity.pdbx_description
1 polymer ?
#
loop_
_entity_poly.entity_id
_entity_poly.type
_entity_poly.pdbx_seq_one_letter_code
_entity_poly.pdbx_strand_id
1 'polypeptide(L)' 'MNDLEIKIREIIKKEVSPSIDIDNLDDDTTFKDYDIDSLDRMSIYLAIEEEFGLKVPEDELPLLSSINMIAKYILSKK' A
#
# COMPACT_ATOMS: atom_id res chain seq x y z
N MET A 1 1.39 11.75 -13.95
CA MET A 1 0.47 11.76 -12.80
C MET A 1 -0.03 10.33 -12.70
N ASN A 2 0.49 9.55 -11.77
CA ASN A 2 0.27 8.11 -11.74
C ASN A 2 -1.04 7.80 -11.03
N ASP A 3 -2.11 7.51 -11.78
CA ASP A 3 -3.41 7.07 -11.26
C ASP A 3 -3.31 5.90 -10.27
N LEU A 4 -2.26 5.08 -10.43
CA LEU A 4 -1.96 3.95 -9.56
C LEU A 4 -1.65 4.37 -8.11
N GLU A 5 -0.80 5.38 -7.93
CA GLU A 5 -0.42 5.85 -6.60
C GLU A 5 -1.63 6.44 -5.87
N ILE A 6 -2.51 7.14 -6.59
CA ILE A 6 -3.77 7.67 -6.05
C ILE A 6 -4.68 6.53 -5.57
N LYS A 7 -4.84 5.47 -6.38
CA LYS A 7 -5.63 4.30 -5.96
C LYS A 7 -5.04 3.58 -4.74
N ILE A 8 -3.72 3.37 -4.71
CA ILE A 8 -3.06 2.72 -3.56
C ILE A 8 -3.29 3.55 -2.29
N ARG A 9 -3.13 4.87 -2.39
CA ARG A 9 -3.39 5.83 -1.30
C ARG A 9 -4.83 5.72 -0.79
N GLU A 10 -5.81 5.65 -1.68
CA GLU A 10 -7.23 5.48 -1.31
C GLU A 10 -7.50 4.17 -0.56
N ILE A 11 -6.91 3.06 -1.01
CA ILE A 11 -7.05 1.75 -0.36
C ILE A 11 -6.45 1.78 1.05
N ILE A 12 -5.24 2.31 1.19
CA ILE A 12 -4.58 2.45 2.49
C ILE A 12 -5.42 3.33 3.43
N LYS A 13 -6.02 4.40 2.90
CA LYS A 13 -6.90 5.31 3.67
C LYS A 13 -8.11 4.59 4.23
N LYS A 14 -8.63 3.65 3.46
CA LYS A 14 -9.84 2.92 3.77
C LYS A 14 -9.59 1.82 4.79
N GLU A 15 -8.46 1.12 4.69
CA GLU A 15 -8.14 -0.01 5.59
C GLU A 15 -7.49 0.39 6.92
N VAL A 16 -6.53 1.33 6.92
CA VAL A 16 -5.71 1.61 8.12
C VAL A 16 -6.29 2.71 9.02
N SER A 17 -7.58 3.02 8.85
CA SER A 17 -8.27 4.11 9.54
C SER A 17 -7.87 5.55 9.10
N PRO A 18 -8.79 6.52 9.27
CA PRO A 18 -8.58 7.93 8.91
C PRO A 18 -7.55 8.68 9.78
N SER A 19 -6.85 7.97 10.66
CA SER A 19 -5.82 8.51 11.56
C SER A 19 -4.48 8.73 10.86
N ILE A 20 -4.29 8.15 9.68
CA ILE A 20 -3.08 8.33 8.88
C ILE A 20 -3.32 9.42 7.84
N ASP A 21 -2.53 10.48 7.93
CA ASP A 21 -2.46 11.55 6.95
C ASP A 21 -1.77 11.05 5.67
N ILE A 22 -2.54 10.39 4.80
CA ILE A 22 -2.01 9.83 3.55
C ILE A 22 -1.56 10.92 2.55
N ASP A 23 -2.06 12.14 2.73
CA ASP A 23 -1.61 13.31 1.96
C ASP A 23 -0.18 13.74 2.37
N ASN A 24 0.21 13.47 3.62
CA ASN A 24 1.58 13.62 4.12
C ASN A 24 2.36 12.29 4.13
N LEU A 25 1.81 11.23 3.51
CA LEU A 25 2.57 10.00 3.31
C LEU A 25 3.61 10.27 2.24
N ASP A 26 4.85 10.44 2.66
CA ASP A 26 5.95 10.53 1.73
C ASP A 26 6.07 9.17 1.03
N ASP A 27 6.20 9.18 -0.29
CA ASP A 27 6.20 7.97 -1.11
C ASP A 27 7.33 7.00 -0.72
N ASP A 28 8.40 7.53 -0.13
CA ASP A 28 9.58 6.82 0.35
C ASP A 28 9.45 6.37 1.82
N THR A 29 8.51 6.93 2.58
CA THR A 29 8.36 6.60 4.00
C THR A 29 7.67 5.24 4.17
N THR A 30 8.13 4.48 5.16
CA THR A 30 7.67 3.11 5.40
C THR A 30 6.41 3.08 6.24
N PHE A 31 5.50 2.14 5.98
CA PHE A 31 4.27 1.89 6.74
C PHE A 31 4.50 1.71 8.25
N LYS A 32 5.65 1.20 8.67
CA LYS A 32 6.04 1.15 10.10
C LYS A 32 6.12 2.51 10.78
N ASP A 33 6.44 3.57 10.04
CA ASP A 33 6.56 4.93 10.58
C ASP A 33 5.17 5.57 10.78
N TYR A 34 4.17 5.12 10.02
CA TYR A 34 2.78 5.57 10.08
C TYR A 34 1.90 4.77 11.03
N ASP A 35 2.48 4.06 11.99
CA ASP A 35 1.74 3.21 12.94
C ASP A 35 0.91 2.11 12.25
N ILE A 36 1.28 1.71 11.04
CA ILE A 36 0.60 0.62 10.32
C ILE A 36 1.11 -0.71 10.87
N ASP A 37 0.25 -1.35 11.65
CA ASP A 37 0.57 -2.62 12.25
C ASP A 37 0.44 -3.78 11.26
N SER A 38 0.83 -4.98 11.69
CA SER A 38 0.86 -6.15 10.80
C SER A 38 -0.51 -6.55 10.28
N LEU A 39 -1.57 -6.27 11.04
CA LEU A 39 -2.97 -6.50 10.65
C LEU A 39 -3.42 -5.51 9.56
N ASP A 40 -3.12 -4.22 9.75
CA ASP A 40 -3.45 -3.18 8.79
C ASP A 40 -2.76 -3.40 7.44
N ARG A 41 -1.48 -3.80 7.47
CA ARG A 41 -0.77 -4.21 6.25
C ARG A 41 -1.49 -5.34 5.54
N MET A 42 -1.93 -6.37 6.27
CA MET A 42 -2.63 -7.52 5.72
C MET A 42 -3.92 -7.10 4.98
N SER A 43 -4.68 -6.19 5.57
CA SER A 43 -5.90 -5.65 4.95
C SER A 43 -5.61 -4.84 3.69
N ILE A 44 -4.60 -3.97 3.72
CA ILE A 44 -4.15 -3.19 2.54
C ILE A 44 -3.82 -4.16 1.40
N TYR A 45 -3.04 -5.21 1.68
CA TYR A 45 -2.64 -6.16 0.65
C TYR A 45 -3.83 -6.88 0.04
N LEU A 46 -4.75 -7.37 0.87
CA LEU A 46 -5.95 -8.04 0.37
C LEU A 46 -6.77 -7.11 -0.54
N ALA A 47 -6.96 -5.86 -0.11
CA ALA A 47 -7.70 -4.87 -0.89
C ALA A 47 -6.97 -4.50 -2.21
N ILE A 48 -5.64 -4.42 -2.20
CA ILE A 48 -4.84 -4.22 -3.43
C ILE A 48 -4.91 -5.44 -4.35
N GLU A 49 -4.78 -6.65 -3.81
CA GLU A 49 -4.89 -7.89 -4.58
C GLU A 49 -6.25 -7.98 -5.27
N GLU A 50 -7.34 -7.65 -4.58
CA GLU A 50 -8.70 -7.64 -5.15
C GLU A 50 -8.93 -6.48 -6.13
N GLU A 51 -8.52 -5.25 -5.79
CA GLU A 51 -8.75 -4.05 -6.62
C GLU A 51 -7.92 -4.09 -7.92
N PHE A 52 -6.69 -4.60 -7.85
CA PHE A 52 -5.79 -4.67 -9.01
C PHE A 52 -5.71 -6.06 -9.65
N GLY A 53 -6.31 -7.08 -9.04
CA GLY A 53 -6.30 -8.45 -9.56
C GLY A 53 -4.91 -9.09 -9.56
N LEU A 54 -4.04 -8.70 -8.63
CA LEU A 54 -2.68 -9.21 -8.50
C LEU A 54 -2.55 -10.10 -7.26
N LYS A 55 -1.48 -10.91 -7.23
CA LYS A 55 -1.12 -11.67 -6.04
C LYS A 55 0.16 -11.12 -5.41
N VAL A 56 0.08 -10.70 -4.15
CA VAL A 56 1.23 -10.31 -3.34
C VAL A 56 1.59 -11.50 -2.46
N PRO A 57 2.69 -12.21 -2.72
CA PRO A 57 3.13 -13.28 -1.84
C PRO A 57 3.60 -12.72 -0.49
N GLU A 58 3.48 -13.53 0.57
CA GLU A 58 3.87 -13.15 1.94
C GLU A 58 5.33 -12.68 2.04
N ASP A 59 6.22 -13.25 1.22
CA ASP A 59 7.63 -12.85 1.11
C ASP A 59 7.84 -11.44 0.54
N GLU A 60 6.89 -10.92 -0.25
CA GLU A 60 6.95 -9.57 -0.82
C GLU A 60 6.20 -8.53 0.02
N LEU A 61 5.34 -8.93 0.98
CA LEU A 61 4.72 -8.03 1.96
C LEU A 61 5.74 -7.18 2.75
N PRO A 62 6.89 -7.68 3.21
CA PRO A 62 7.90 -6.83 3.82
C PRO A 62 8.61 -5.91 2.81
N LEU A 63 8.65 -6.27 1.53
CA LEU A 63 9.18 -5.41 0.45
C LEU A 63 8.19 -4.32 0.05
N LEU A 64 6.90 -4.54 0.24
CA LEU A 64 5.86 -3.55 0.05
C LEU A 64 5.75 -2.62 1.26
N SER A 65 6.88 -2.06 1.67
CA SER A 65 6.97 -1.22 2.86
C SER A 65 6.50 0.22 2.63
N SER A 66 6.35 0.67 1.37
CA SER A 66 5.99 2.05 1.01
C SER A 66 5.08 2.11 -0.20
N ILE A 67 4.34 3.21 -0.38
CA ILE A 67 3.47 3.43 -1.54
C ILE A 67 4.25 3.32 -2.85
N ASN A 68 5.47 3.86 -2.91
CA ASN A 68 6.32 3.77 -4.10
C ASN A 68 6.67 2.32 -4.45
N MET A 69 6.99 1.50 -3.44
CA MET A 69 7.31 0.07 -3.64
C MET A 69 6.09 -0.71 -4.12
N ILE A 70 4.91 -0.45 -3.54
CA ILE A 70 3.64 -1.03 -4.02
C ILE A 70 3.39 -0.59 -5.46
N ALA A 71 3.43 0.70 -5.76
CA ALA A 71 3.18 1.21 -7.10
C ALA A 71 4.14 0.59 -8.13
N LYS A 72 5.44 0.53 -7.81
CA LYS A 72 6.44 -0.14 -8.65
C LYS A 72 6.17 -1.64 -8.81
N TYR A 73 5.79 -2.33 -7.74
CA TYR A 73 5.48 -3.75 -7.79
C TYR A 73 4.29 -4.03 -8.71
N ILE A 74 3.21 -3.26 -8.56
CA ILE A 74 2.02 -3.37 -9.41
C ILE A 74 2.36 -3.03 -10.86
N LEU A 75 3.14 -1.97 -11.12
CA LEU A 75 3.62 -1.63 -12.47
C LEU A 75 4.51 -2.71 -13.07
N SER A 76 5.35 -3.37 -12.28
CA SER A 76 6.26 -4.41 -12.76
C SER A 76 5.55 -5.75 -13.04
N LYS A 77 4.38 -5.97 -12.44
CA LYS A 77 3.53 -7.16 -12.67
C LYS A 77 2.50 -6.96 -13.78
N LYS A 78 2.33 -5.74 -14.28
CA LYS A 78 1.36 -5.35 -15.30
C LYS A 78 2.02 -5.19 -16.67
#